data_AF-A0AAD8BRU0-F1
#
_entry.id   AF-A0AAD8BRU0-F1
#
_cell.length_a   1.000
_cell.length_b   1.000
_cell.length_c   1.000
_cell.angle_alpha   90.00
_cell.angle_beta   90.00
_cell.angle_gamma   90.00
#
_symmetry.space_group_name_H-M   'P 1'
#
loop_
_entity.id
_entity.type
_entity.pdbx_description
1 polymer ?
#
loop_
_entity_poly.entity_id
_entity_poly.type
_entity_poly.pdbx_seq_one_letter_code
_entity_poly.pdbx_strand_id
1 'polypeptide(L)'
;MTLSHSMMSCHFSTALITSLQLCVFNILINTQLVVSTSSPAHKELVRFDYFLQPYHKRYLGILNVHLLEAGTSTLKVSWQLLNMTSADSLIESTAICETKYGSIVSDKLKSGTSQFQFHHLNSNTDYVVCVYVLEKSASTNISLLHYSCQSFKTIPLVRLDSVVAVVISVGYIMAMILLGLIGWWKNSYKVRQRKKKDEALLSSNRGHLNENSKRQECGKVSHSFGIGEVVHEYKTSTSCIPMSCVKPEVAAFQYNAQDREITF
;
A
#
# COMPACT_ATOMS: atom_id res chain seq x y z
N MET A 1 -21.30 36.28 -28.68
CA MET A 1 -20.32 35.22 -29.01
C MET A 1 -19.30 35.12 -27.87
N THR A 2 -19.60 34.41 -26.79
CA THR A 2 -18.73 34.32 -25.58
C THR A 2 -18.99 33.02 -24.80
N LEU A 3 -19.11 31.87 -25.49
CA LEU A 3 -19.44 30.58 -24.87
C LEU A 3 -18.32 29.52 -24.93
N SER A 4 -17.16 29.82 -25.51
CA SER A 4 -16.09 28.81 -25.71
C SER A 4 -15.11 28.63 -24.54
N HIS A 5 -15.06 29.53 -23.55
CA HIS A 5 -14.04 29.45 -22.49
C HIS A 5 -14.37 28.52 -21.32
N SER A 6 -15.61 28.03 -21.18
CA SER A 6 -16.00 27.20 -20.03
C SER A 6 -15.72 25.71 -20.20
N MET A 7 -15.68 25.17 -21.43
CA MET A 7 -15.48 23.73 -21.63
C MET A 7 -14.01 23.27 -21.52
N MET A 8 -13.05 24.21 -21.62
CA MET A 8 -11.63 23.87 -21.61
C MET A 8 -11.07 23.61 -20.20
N SER A 9 -11.75 24.03 -19.13
CA SER A 9 -11.33 23.76 -17.74
C SER A 9 -11.67 22.34 -17.25
N CYS A 10 -12.69 21.67 -17.80
CA CYS A 10 -13.05 20.33 -17.33
C CYS A 10 -12.11 19.22 -17.84
N HIS A 11 -11.58 19.35 -19.07
CA HIS A 11 -10.70 18.32 -19.65
C HIS A 11 -9.30 18.27 -19.01
N PHE A 12 -8.83 19.37 -18.41
CA PHE A 12 -7.53 19.39 -17.73
C PHE A 12 -7.56 18.66 -16.39
N SER A 13 -8.72 18.56 -15.75
CA SER A 13 -8.86 17.94 -14.43
C SER A 13 -8.83 16.41 -14.51
N THR A 14 -9.42 15.82 -15.55
CA THR A 14 -9.47 14.35 -15.71
C THR A 14 -8.11 13.76 -16.11
N ALA A 15 -7.32 14.45 -16.94
CA ALA A 15 -5.98 14.01 -17.32
C ALA A 15 -4.97 14.05 -16.15
N LEU A 16 -5.14 14.97 -15.20
CA LEU A 16 -4.29 15.07 -14.00
C LEU A 16 -4.57 13.92 -13.01
N ILE A 17 -5.84 13.49 -12.90
CA ILE A 17 -6.24 12.40 -12.01
C ILE A 17 -5.71 11.05 -12.53
N THR A 18 -5.76 10.79 -13.84
CA THR A 18 -5.27 9.53 -14.42
C THR A 18 -3.74 9.41 -14.38
N SER A 19 -3.01 10.51 -14.57
CA SER A 19 -1.56 10.56 -14.42
C SER A 19 -1.11 10.27 -12.98
N LEU A 20 -1.82 10.82 -11.98
CA LEU A 20 -1.53 10.57 -10.58
C LEU A 20 -1.75 9.11 -10.18
N GLN A 21 -2.80 8.46 -10.68
CA GLN A 21 -3.04 7.04 -10.40
C GLN A 21 -1.93 6.13 -10.95
N LEU A 22 -1.41 6.42 -12.15
CA LEU A 22 -0.33 5.65 -12.77
C LEU A 22 1.00 5.81 -12.02
N CYS A 23 1.30 7.00 -11.49
CA CYS A 23 2.52 7.23 -10.70
C CYS A 23 2.50 6.50 -9.36
N VAL A 24 1.36 6.50 -8.65
CA VAL A 24 1.24 5.81 -7.36
C VAL A 24 1.36 4.29 -7.55
N PHE A 25 0.82 3.74 -8.64
CA PHE A 25 0.93 2.30 -8.94
C PHE A 25 2.38 1.87 -9.21
N ASN A 26 3.18 2.70 -9.89
CA ASN A 26 4.57 2.34 -10.25
C ASN A 26 5.54 2.38 -9.05
N ILE A 27 5.30 3.26 -8.07
CA ILE A 27 6.11 3.34 -6.84
C ILE A 27 5.84 2.14 -5.92
N LEU A 28 4.60 1.64 -5.90
CA LEU A 28 4.20 0.49 -5.08
C LEU A 28 4.83 -0.83 -5.58
N ILE A 29 5.05 -0.97 -6.88
CA ILE A 29 5.63 -2.20 -7.47
C ILE A 29 7.15 -2.26 -7.24
N ASN A 30 7.86 -1.13 -7.31
CA ASN A 30 9.33 -1.12 -7.22
C ASN A 30 9.91 -1.26 -5.80
N THR A 31 9.10 -1.12 -4.75
CA THR A 31 9.56 -1.22 -3.34
C THR A 31 9.59 -2.64 -2.78
N GLN A 32 9.15 -3.65 -3.53
CA GLN A 32 9.16 -5.06 -3.10
C GLN A 32 10.52 -5.76 -3.26
N LEU A 33 11.51 -5.15 -3.93
CA LEU A 33 12.68 -5.88 -4.44
C LEU A 33 14.04 -5.35 -3.97
N VAL A 34 14.21 -5.02 -2.67
CA VAL A 34 15.54 -4.67 -2.16
C VAL A 34 15.83 -5.32 -0.80
N VAL A 35 16.57 -6.44 -0.91
CA VAL A 35 17.76 -6.83 -0.13
C VAL A 35 17.60 -7.11 1.37
N SER A 36 17.69 -8.41 1.69
CA SER A 36 18.05 -8.93 3.02
C SER A 36 19.57 -9.15 3.08
N THR A 37 20.29 -8.38 3.89
CA THR A 37 21.66 -8.71 4.31
C THR A 37 21.67 -8.92 5.82
N SER A 38 21.88 -10.17 6.25
CA SER A 38 22.01 -10.57 7.65
C SER A 38 23.46 -10.46 8.12
N SER A 39 23.67 -9.79 9.26
CA SER A 39 24.95 -9.71 9.98
C SER A 39 25.09 -10.85 11.01
N PRO A 40 26.28 -11.45 11.22
CA PRO A 40 26.46 -12.51 12.21
C PRO A 40 26.77 -11.94 13.60
N ALA A 41 25.93 -12.25 14.60
CA ALA A 41 26.17 -11.92 16.01
C ALA A 41 26.64 -13.16 16.81
N HIS A 42 27.57 -12.88 17.72
CA HIS A 42 28.34 -13.80 18.57
C HIS A 42 27.43 -14.62 19.51
N LYS A 43 27.71 -15.94 19.64
CA LYS A 43 26.95 -16.89 20.47
C LYS A 43 27.57 -17.06 21.85
N GLU A 44 26.76 -16.88 22.89
CA GLU A 44 27.03 -17.38 24.24
C GLU A 44 26.17 -18.64 24.46
N LEU A 45 26.76 -19.70 25.02
CA LEU A 45 26.22 -21.06 25.01
C LEU A 45 25.49 -21.35 26.33
N VAL A 46 24.15 -21.25 26.35
CA VAL A 46 23.33 -21.71 27.48
C VAL A 46 23.02 -23.20 27.31
N ARG A 47 23.23 -23.98 28.38
CA ARG A 47 23.10 -25.45 28.42
C ARG A 47 21.74 -25.82 29.04
N PHE A 48 20.99 -26.72 28.39
CA PHE A 48 19.67 -27.18 28.85
C PHE A 48 19.64 -28.69 29.16
N ASP A 49 18.98 -29.04 30.27
CA ASP A 49 18.90 -30.39 30.87
C ASP A 49 17.47 -30.99 30.82
N TYR A 50 16.91 -31.26 29.63
CA TYR A 50 15.57 -31.85 29.50
C TYR A 50 15.50 -33.25 28.85
N PHE A 51 16.65 -33.89 28.60
CA PHE A 51 16.67 -35.23 28.03
C PHE A 51 17.07 -36.27 29.07
N LEU A 52 16.06 -36.87 29.71
CA LEU A 52 16.20 -37.91 30.76
C LEU A 52 16.56 -39.30 30.21
N GLN A 53 16.80 -39.47 28.90
CA GLN A 53 17.20 -40.75 28.33
C GLN A 53 18.73 -40.92 28.32
N PRO A 54 19.26 -42.08 28.76
CA PRO A 54 20.69 -42.37 28.65
C PRO A 54 21.04 -42.65 27.18
N TYR A 55 21.67 -41.68 26.51
CA TYR A 55 22.18 -41.85 25.16
C TYR A 55 23.51 -42.60 25.18
N HIS A 56 23.74 -43.47 24.19
CA HIS A 56 25.00 -44.20 24.10
C HIS A 56 26.17 -43.25 23.83
N LYS A 57 25.99 -42.29 22.91
CA LYS A 57 26.99 -41.28 22.57
C LYS A 57 26.32 -40.01 22.07
N ARG A 58 26.88 -38.85 22.43
CA ARG A 58 26.53 -37.55 21.84
C ARG A 58 27.51 -37.28 20.71
N TYR A 59 27.01 -37.24 19.48
CA TYR A 59 27.83 -36.87 18.34
C TYR A 59 27.42 -35.50 17.83
N LEU A 60 28.42 -34.64 17.65
CA LEU A 60 28.29 -33.40 16.90
C LEU A 60 28.22 -33.78 15.41
N GLY A 61 27.09 -34.38 15.01
CA GLY A 61 26.79 -34.62 13.61
C GLY A 61 26.52 -33.30 12.89
N ILE A 62 26.68 -33.30 11.57
CA ILE A 62 26.40 -32.12 10.75
C ILE A 62 24.88 -32.04 10.56
N LEU A 63 24.21 -31.40 11.51
CA LEU A 63 22.81 -31.04 11.43
C LEU A 63 22.70 -29.59 10.96
N ASN A 64 22.27 -29.43 9.70
CA ASN A 64 22.05 -28.11 9.13
C ASN A 64 20.60 -27.71 9.36
N VAL A 65 20.41 -26.55 9.98
CA VAL A 65 19.10 -25.91 10.12
C VAL A 65 19.03 -24.81 9.07
N HIS A 66 17.87 -24.64 8.45
CA HIS A 66 17.62 -23.65 7.42
C HIS A 66 16.29 -22.95 7.70
N LEU A 67 16.24 -21.66 7.39
CA LEU A 67 15.01 -20.90 7.40
C LEU A 67 14.32 -21.08 6.05
N LEU A 68 13.10 -21.61 6.04
CA LEU A 68 12.28 -21.70 4.82
C LEU A 68 11.46 -20.43 4.61
N GLU A 69 10.80 -19.97 5.67
CA GLU A 69 9.90 -18.83 5.61
C GLU A 69 9.90 -18.09 6.95
N ALA A 70 9.97 -16.76 6.91
CA ALA A 70 9.78 -15.92 8.07
C ALA A 70 8.54 -15.05 7.89
N GLY A 71 7.64 -15.08 8.86
CA GLY A 71 6.49 -14.18 8.94
C GLY A 71 6.69 -13.11 10.00
N THR A 72 5.63 -12.34 10.26
CA THR A 72 5.60 -11.34 11.34
C THR A 72 5.45 -11.96 12.72
N SER A 73 4.82 -13.13 12.81
CA SER A 73 4.61 -13.87 14.07
C SER A 73 4.85 -15.38 13.92
N THR A 74 5.48 -15.78 12.82
CA THR A 74 5.74 -17.17 12.48
C THR A 74 7.16 -17.34 11.97
N LEU A 75 7.76 -18.50 12.26
CA LEU A 75 9.03 -18.92 11.69
C LEU A 75 8.90 -20.36 11.24
N LYS A 76 9.11 -20.62 9.96
CA LYS A 76 9.14 -21.96 9.40
C LYS A 76 10.58 -22.36 9.13
N VAL A 77 11.04 -23.36 9.86
CA VAL A 77 12.40 -23.89 9.76
C VAL A 77 12.37 -25.28 9.18
N SER A 78 13.43 -25.64 8.48
CA SER A 78 13.72 -27.01 8.09
C SER A 78 15.10 -27.43 8.55
N TRP A 79 15.36 -28.71 8.61
CA TRP A 79 16.67 -29.24 8.94
C TRP A 79 17.00 -30.47 8.12
N GLN A 80 18.29 -30.71 7.94
CA GLN A 80 18.79 -31.88 7.24
C GLN A 80 19.95 -32.46 8.03
N LEU A 81 19.85 -33.76 8.33
CA LEU A 81 20.93 -34.52 8.93
C LEU A 81 21.79 -35.09 7.80
N LEU A 82 23.01 -34.59 7.67
CA LEU A 82 23.98 -35.11 6.71
C LEU A 82 24.76 -36.26 7.35
N ASN A 83 25.04 -37.31 6.56
CA ASN A 83 25.79 -38.50 6.96
C ASN A 83 25.15 -39.27 8.14
N MET A 84 24.02 -39.93 7.87
CA MET A 84 23.41 -40.86 8.81
C MET A 84 24.38 -42.00 9.15
N THR A 85 24.42 -42.39 10.42
CA THR A 85 25.36 -43.40 10.91
C THR A 85 24.94 -44.81 10.50
N SER A 86 23.64 -45.05 10.36
CA SER A 86 23.06 -46.33 9.96
C SER A 86 21.97 -46.14 8.90
N ALA A 87 21.94 -47.03 7.89
CA ALA A 87 20.91 -47.04 6.84
C ALA A 87 19.51 -47.36 7.39
N ASP A 88 19.42 -48.17 8.45
CA ASP A 88 18.17 -48.57 9.11
C ASP A 88 17.81 -47.70 10.32
N SER A 89 18.24 -46.43 10.30
CA SER A 89 18.00 -45.53 11.42
C SER A 89 16.59 -44.93 11.40
N LEU A 90 15.89 -45.06 12.53
CA LEU A 90 14.68 -44.30 12.79
C LEU A 90 15.09 -42.94 13.35
N ILE A 91 14.67 -41.88 12.66
CA ILE A 91 15.00 -40.51 13.00
C ILE A 91 13.78 -39.83 13.61
N GLU A 92 13.91 -39.45 14.87
CA GLU A 92 12.97 -38.57 15.55
C GLU A 92 13.59 -37.19 15.68
N SER A 93 12.79 -36.13 15.52
CA SER A 93 13.31 -34.77 15.67
C SER A 93 12.40 -33.91 16.53
N THR A 94 12.99 -32.93 17.18
CA THR A 94 12.30 -31.96 18.04
C THR A 94 12.95 -30.61 17.84
N ALA A 95 12.14 -29.62 17.46
CA ALA A 95 12.56 -28.25 17.29
C ALA A 95 12.16 -27.43 18.52
N ILE A 96 13.07 -26.62 19.03
CA ILE A 96 12.88 -25.76 20.19
C ILE A 96 13.20 -24.34 19.77
N CYS A 97 12.30 -23.41 20.05
CA CYS A 97 12.50 -21.98 19.83
C CYS A 97 12.59 -21.29 21.20
N GLU A 98 13.74 -20.70 21.50
CA GLU A 98 13.96 -19.94 22.72
C GLU A 98 13.43 -18.52 22.55
N THR A 99 12.57 -18.13 23.48
CA THR A 99 11.98 -16.79 23.55
C THR A 99 12.35 -16.15 24.89
N LYS A 100 12.15 -14.83 25.00
CA LYS A 100 12.35 -14.10 26.26
C LYS A 100 11.43 -14.58 27.39
N TYR A 101 10.31 -15.22 27.06
CA TYR A 101 9.29 -15.66 28.01
C TYR A 101 9.35 -17.17 28.31
N GLY A 102 10.31 -17.89 27.74
CA GLY A 102 10.42 -19.35 27.83
C GLY A 102 10.71 -19.98 26.48
N SER A 103 10.60 -21.29 26.40
CA SER A 103 10.83 -22.05 25.16
C SER A 103 9.53 -22.59 24.60
N ILE A 104 9.39 -22.52 23.27
CA ILE A 104 8.33 -23.19 22.53
C ILE A 104 8.93 -24.46 21.97
N VAL A 105 8.40 -25.62 22.38
CA VAL A 105 8.91 -26.94 22.01
C VAL A 105 7.92 -27.56 21.03
N SER A 106 8.41 -28.06 19.89
CA SER A 106 7.60 -28.84 18.98
C SER A 106 7.27 -30.20 19.57
N ASP A 107 6.19 -30.81 19.13
CA ASP A 107 5.99 -32.25 19.36
C ASP A 107 7.14 -33.05 18.72
N LYS A 108 7.27 -34.31 19.13
CA LYS A 108 8.20 -35.24 18.48
C LYS A 108 7.75 -35.51 17.06
N LEU A 109 8.57 -35.09 16.10
CA LEU A 109 8.30 -35.22 14.68
C LEU A 109 8.79 -36.58 14.19
N LYS A 110 7.91 -37.27 13.43
CA LYS A 110 8.18 -38.59 12.85
C LYS A 110 9.23 -38.52 11.76
N SER A 111 9.86 -39.67 11.50
CA SER A 111 10.77 -39.88 10.38
C SER A 111 10.14 -39.40 9.07
N GLY A 112 10.83 -38.54 8.33
CA GLY A 112 10.37 -37.96 7.06
C GLY A 112 9.78 -36.54 7.18
N THR A 113 9.49 -36.06 8.39
CA THR A 113 9.13 -34.64 8.59
C THR A 113 10.36 -33.86 9.05
N SER A 114 10.89 -33.03 8.16
CA SER A 114 12.10 -32.23 8.39
C SER A 114 11.82 -30.73 8.48
N GLN A 115 10.57 -30.34 8.72
CA GLN A 115 10.16 -28.95 8.81
C GLN A 115 9.15 -28.75 9.95
N PHE A 116 9.22 -27.59 10.59
CA PHE A 116 8.27 -27.18 11.63
C PHE A 116 8.03 -25.68 11.57
N GLN A 117 6.81 -25.26 11.89
CA GLN A 117 6.42 -23.87 11.94
C GLN A 117 6.10 -23.46 13.37
N PHE A 118 6.86 -22.51 13.89
CA PHE A 118 6.56 -21.84 15.14
C PHE A 118 5.51 -20.75 14.89
N HIS A 119 4.51 -20.69 15.77
CA HIS A 119 3.45 -19.68 15.75
C HIS A 119 3.54 -18.80 17.01
N HIS A 120 2.80 -17.68 17.00
CA HIS A 120 2.69 -16.75 18.13
C HIS A 120 4.03 -16.13 18.58
N LEU A 121 4.92 -15.90 17.63
CA LEU A 121 6.15 -15.16 17.88
C LEU A 121 5.90 -13.65 17.84
N ASN A 122 6.71 -12.89 18.58
CA ASN A 122 6.72 -11.44 18.51
C ASN A 122 7.46 -10.99 17.25
N SER A 123 6.90 -10.01 16.56
CA SER A 123 7.52 -9.43 15.36
C SER A 123 8.83 -8.73 15.67
N ASN A 124 9.70 -8.62 14.66
CA ASN A 124 10.99 -7.92 14.75
C ASN A 124 11.89 -8.39 15.90
N THR A 125 11.77 -9.65 16.30
CA THR A 125 12.54 -10.23 17.41
C THR A 125 13.43 -11.34 16.87
N ASP A 126 14.67 -11.40 17.37
CA ASP A 126 15.60 -12.49 17.11
C ASP A 126 15.28 -13.67 18.03
N TYR A 127 15.21 -14.86 17.44
CA TYR A 127 14.89 -16.13 18.09
C TYR A 127 16.02 -17.12 17.86
N VAL A 128 16.39 -17.86 18.90
CA VAL A 128 17.34 -18.97 18.76
C VAL A 128 16.53 -20.25 18.59
N VAL A 129 16.67 -20.89 17.44
CA VAL A 129 16.01 -22.15 17.12
C VAL A 129 17.04 -23.27 17.19
N CYS A 130 16.82 -24.20 18.10
CA CYS A 130 17.62 -25.40 18.28
C CYS A 130 16.83 -26.62 17.79
N VAL A 131 17.43 -27.43 16.93
CA VAL A 131 16.87 -28.70 16.50
C VAL A 131 17.67 -29.82 17.13
N TYR A 132 16.96 -30.75 17.75
CA TYR A 132 17.47 -31.99 18.30
C TYR A 132 16.99 -33.13 17.42
N VAL A 133 17.93 -33.95 16.96
CA VAL A 133 17.64 -35.13 16.14
C VAL A 133 18.16 -36.35 16.86
N LEU A 134 17.25 -37.28 17.15
CA LEU A 134 17.55 -38.56 17.75
C LEU A 134 17.56 -39.63 16.66
N GLU A 135 18.76 -40.13 16.36
CA GLU A 135 18.95 -41.30 15.49
C GLU A 135 18.90 -42.56 16.37
N LYS A 136 17.93 -43.44 16.11
CA LYS A 136 17.82 -44.75 16.76
C LYS A 136 18.02 -45.85 15.74
N SER A 137 19.11 -46.60 15.88
CA SER A 137 19.38 -47.77 15.04
C SER A 137 18.55 -48.96 15.52
N ALA A 138 17.72 -49.53 14.64
CA ALA A 138 16.89 -50.69 14.98
C ALA A 138 17.73 -51.95 15.23
N SER A 139 18.85 -52.10 14.52
CA SER A 139 19.70 -53.29 14.55
C SER A 139 20.67 -53.32 15.75
N THR A 140 21.22 -52.16 16.12
CA THR A 140 22.21 -52.08 17.20
C THR A 140 21.62 -51.62 18.54
N ASN A 141 20.36 -51.14 18.54
CA ASN A 141 19.69 -50.50 19.68
C ASN A 141 20.48 -49.30 20.26
N ILE A 142 21.39 -48.73 19.47
CA ILE A 142 22.15 -47.54 19.83
C ILE A 142 21.29 -46.31 19.51
N SER A 143 21.24 -45.39 20.47
CA SER A 143 20.64 -44.07 20.29
C SER A 143 21.71 -42.98 20.27
N LEU A 144 21.68 -42.15 19.24
CA LEU A 144 22.62 -41.06 18.98
C LEU A 144 21.83 -39.76 18.94
N LEU A 145 22.27 -38.77 19.71
CA LEU A 145 21.67 -37.44 19.73
C LEU A 145 22.55 -36.46 18.98
N HIS A 146 21.98 -35.83 17.96
CA HIS A 146 22.53 -34.70 17.22
C HIS A 146 21.77 -33.43 17.60
N TYR A 147 22.48 -32.31 17.69
CA TYR A 147 21.85 -31.02 17.98
C TYR A 147 22.53 -29.88 17.22
N SER A 148 21.76 -28.87 16.84
CA SER A 148 22.26 -27.67 16.17
C SER A 148 21.34 -26.49 16.46
N CYS A 149 21.92 -25.32 16.71
CA CYS A 149 21.18 -24.10 17.04
C CYS A 149 21.55 -22.96 16.09
N GLN A 150 20.54 -22.26 15.59
CA GLN A 150 20.69 -21.10 14.72
C GLN A 150 19.74 -19.98 15.11
N SER A 151 20.22 -18.75 14.98
CA SER A 151 19.42 -17.56 15.27
C SER A 151 18.71 -17.10 14.01
N PHE A 152 17.41 -16.83 14.11
CA PHE A 152 16.55 -16.33 13.04
C PHE A 152 15.77 -15.12 13.51
N LYS A 153 15.48 -14.20 12.58
CA LYS A 153 14.74 -12.97 12.88
C LYS A 153 13.35 -13.01 12.24
N THR A 154 12.33 -12.62 13.01
CA THR A 154 10.98 -12.41 12.49
C THR A 154 10.88 -11.08 11.73
N ILE A 155 9.97 -11.03 10.76
CA ILE A 155 9.75 -9.81 9.97
C ILE A 155 9.07 -8.75 10.88
N PRO A 156 9.48 -7.47 10.82
CA PRO A 156 8.76 -6.41 11.50
C PRO A 156 7.34 -6.22 10.93
N LEU A 157 6.35 -6.04 11.80
CA LEU A 157 4.96 -5.74 11.42
C LEU A 157 4.85 -4.50 10.53
N VAL A 158 5.68 -3.51 10.81
CA VAL A 158 5.71 -2.24 10.10
C VAL A 158 7.14 -1.99 9.64
N ARG A 159 7.38 -2.07 8.32
CA ARG A 159 8.64 -1.59 7.75
C ARG A 159 8.61 -0.06 7.77
N LEU A 160 9.62 0.56 8.38
CA LEU A 160 9.74 2.02 8.46
C LEU A 160 9.64 2.69 7.08
N ASP A 161 10.21 2.04 6.05
CA ASP A 161 10.19 2.53 4.68
C ASP A 161 8.76 2.69 4.13
N SER A 162 7.85 1.78 4.51
CA SER A 162 6.44 1.85 4.10
C SER A 162 5.72 3.01 4.78
N VAL A 163 5.99 3.25 6.07
CA VAL A 163 5.40 4.38 6.80
C VAL A 163 5.87 5.70 6.21
N VAL A 164 7.15 5.82 5.88
CA VAL A 164 7.71 7.02 5.25
C VAL A 164 7.01 7.31 3.92
N ALA A 165 6.81 6.30 3.07
CA ALA A 165 6.09 6.45 1.80
C ALA A 165 4.63 6.93 2.00
N VAL A 166 3.94 6.40 3.01
CA VAL A 166 2.57 6.84 3.34
C VAL A 166 2.57 8.28 3.85
N VAL A 167 3.49 8.66 4.73
CA VAL A 167 3.58 10.04 5.25
C VAL A 167 3.88 11.03 4.13
N ILE A 168 4.78 10.71 3.20
CA ILE A 168 5.10 11.55 2.05
C ILE A 168 3.89 11.70 1.13
N SER A 169 3.18 10.60 0.82
CA SER A 169 2.01 10.64 -0.06
C SER A 169 0.85 11.43 0.53
N VAL A 170 0.56 11.25 1.83
CA VAL A 170 -0.44 12.05 2.55
C VAL A 170 -0.03 13.52 2.59
N GLY A 171 1.24 13.82 2.89
CA GLY A 171 1.78 15.17 2.89
C GLY A 171 1.64 15.87 1.54
N TYR A 172 1.91 15.15 0.45
CA TYR A 172 1.75 15.65 -0.91
C TYR A 172 0.29 15.99 -1.24
N ILE A 173 -0.66 15.10 -0.91
CA ILE A 173 -2.10 15.33 -1.15
C ILE A 173 -2.57 16.56 -0.38
N MET A 174 -2.18 16.69 0.89
CA MET A 174 -2.53 17.85 1.72
C MET A 174 -1.96 19.16 1.13
N ALA A 175 -0.72 19.15 0.62
CA ALA A 175 -0.13 20.30 -0.04
C ALA A 175 -0.89 20.69 -1.31
N MET A 176 -1.30 19.73 -2.13
CA MET A 176 -2.08 19.97 -3.35
C MET A 176 -3.46 20.56 -3.04
N ILE A 177 -4.14 20.08 -2.01
CA ILE A 177 -5.42 20.65 -1.55
C ILE A 177 -5.23 22.10 -1.10
N LEU A 178 -4.18 22.38 -0.33
CA LEU A 178 -3.89 23.72 0.17
C LEU A 178 -3.62 24.70 -0.98
N LEU A 179 -2.81 24.30 -1.97
CA LEU A 179 -2.55 25.09 -3.16
C LEU A 179 -3.83 25.33 -3.98
N GLY A 180 -4.70 24.33 -4.10
CA GLY A 180 -6.01 24.46 -4.74
C GLY A 180 -6.91 25.49 -4.05
N LEU A 181 -6.98 25.46 -2.72
CA LEU A 181 -7.75 26.42 -1.93
C LEU A 181 -7.21 27.85 -2.09
N ILE A 182 -5.89 28.04 -2.01
CA ILE A 182 -5.25 29.35 -2.21
C ILE A 182 -5.54 29.89 -3.61
N GLY A 183 -5.42 29.05 -4.64
CA GLY A 183 -5.72 29.42 -6.03
C GLY A 183 -7.18 29.84 -6.21
N TRP A 184 -8.11 29.08 -5.65
CA TRP A 184 -9.54 29.40 -5.69
C TRP A 184 -9.86 30.70 -4.98
N TRP A 185 -9.28 30.93 -3.79
CA TRP A 185 -9.53 32.13 -3.01
C TRP A 185 -9.08 33.39 -3.75
N LYS A 186 -7.89 33.35 -4.36
CA LYS A 186 -7.35 34.45 -5.18
C LYS A 186 -8.25 34.75 -6.38
N ASN A 187 -8.75 33.73 -7.06
CA ASN A 187 -9.64 33.93 -8.22
C ASN A 187 -11.01 34.46 -7.79
N SER A 188 -11.59 33.93 -6.71
CA SER A 188 -12.86 34.40 -6.14
C SER A 188 -12.77 35.87 -5.73
N TYR A 189 -11.66 36.27 -5.10
CA TYR A 189 -11.41 37.67 -4.77
C TYR A 189 -11.36 38.56 -6.01
N LYS A 190 -10.67 38.12 -7.08
CA LYS A 190 -10.61 38.85 -8.36
C LYS A 190 -11.97 39.02 -9.00
N VAL A 191 -12.82 37.99 -8.98
CA VAL A 191 -14.20 38.06 -9.50
C VAL A 191 -15.05 39.04 -8.67
N ARG A 192 -14.95 39.01 -7.34
CA ARG A 192 -15.65 39.98 -6.47
C ARG A 192 -15.21 41.41 -6.74
N GLN A 193 -13.93 41.65 -7.00
CA GLN A 193 -13.42 42.97 -7.36
C GLN A 193 -13.96 43.47 -8.70
N ARG A 194 -14.14 42.59 -9.69
CA ARG A 194 -14.78 42.95 -10.97
C ARG A 194 -16.23 43.36 -10.78
N LYS A 195 -17.00 42.57 -10.01
CA LYS A 195 -18.40 42.90 -9.70
C LYS A 195 -18.54 44.28 -9.05
N LYS A 196 -17.68 44.61 -8.08
CA LYS A 196 -17.68 45.95 -7.45
C LYS A 196 -17.35 47.08 -8.43
N LYS A 197 -16.44 46.86 -9.37
CA LYS A 197 -16.12 47.85 -10.42
C LYS A 197 -17.29 48.04 -11.38
N ASP A 198 -17.93 46.96 -11.81
CA ASP A 198 -19.09 47.00 -12.71
C ASP A 198 -20.29 47.69 -12.05
N GLU A 199 -20.54 47.43 -10.76
CA GLU A 199 -21.57 48.11 -9.96
C GLU A 199 -21.29 49.61 -9.80
N ALA A 200 -20.04 50.01 -9.53
CA ALA A 200 -19.65 51.43 -9.42
C ALA A 200 -19.80 52.17 -10.76
N LEU A 201 -19.51 51.51 -11.88
CA LEU A 201 -19.63 52.07 -13.22
C LEU A 201 -21.11 52.23 -13.60
N LEU A 202 -21.95 51.25 -13.28
CA LEU A 202 -23.41 51.34 -13.46
C LEU A 202 -24.04 52.44 -12.58
N SER A 203 -23.62 52.58 -11.32
CA SER A 203 -24.13 53.66 -10.45
C SER A 203 -23.73 55.04 -10.96
N SER A 204 -22.51 55.18 -11.49
CA SER A 204 -22.05 56.42 -12.12
C SER A 204 -22.87 56.77 -13.36
N ASN A 205 -23.09 55.79 -14.25
CA ASN A 205 -23.85 56.00 -15.49
C ASN A 205 -25.33 56.33 -15.22
N ARG A 206 -25.93 55.74 -14.17
CA ARG A 206 -27.30 56.05 -13.75
C ARG A 206 -27.45 57.48 -13.21
N GLY A 207 -26.43 58.02 -12.54
CA GLY A 207 -26.41 59.41 -12.09
C GLY A 207 -26.52 60.41 -13.24
N HIS A 208 -25.73 60.20 -14.30
CA HIS A 208 -25.72 61.06 -15.49
C HIS A 208 -27.05 61.05 -16.26
N LEU A 209 -27.75 59.91 -16.31
CA LEU A 209 -29.06 59.80 -16.97
C LEU A 209 -30.16 60.57 -16.23
N ASN A 210 -30.16 60.56 -14.89
CA ASN A 210 -31.14 61.29 -14.09
C ASN A 210 -30.95 62.81 -14.16
N GLU A 211 -29.71 63.28 -14.31
CA GLU A 211 -29.42 64.71 -14.46
C GLU A 211 -29.88 65.27 -15.81
N ASN A 212 -29.75 64.48 -16.88
CA ASN A 212 -30.29 64.85 -18.20
C ASN A 212 -31.83 64.79 -18.25
N SER A 213 -32.47 63.85 -17.55
CA SER A 213 -33.94 63.75 -17.51
C SER A 213 -34.61 64.93 -16.82
N LYS A 214 -34.02 65.47 -15.74
CA LYS A 214 -34.55 66.68 -15.07
C LYS A 214 -34.51 67.94 -15.93
N ARG A 215 -33.67 67.97 -16.98
CA ARG A 215 -33.57 69.11 -17.89
C ARG A 215 -34.60 69.08 -19.03
N GLN A 216 -35.29 67.96 -19.24
CA GLN A 216 -36.28 67.80 -20.31
C GLN A 216 -37.74 67.86 -19.85
N GLU A 217 -38.02 67.90 -18.54
CA GLU A 217 -39.39 68.04 -18.01
C GLU A 217 -39.95 69.49 -18.02
N CYS A 218 -39.20 70.48 -18.52
CA CYS A 218 -39.72 71.84 -18.68
C CYS A 218 -40.43 72.09 -20.03
N GLY A 219 -40.90 71.05 -20.71
CA GLY A 219 -41.68 71.24 -21.94
C GLY A 219 -42.09 69.96 -22.65
N LYS A 220 -43.13 69.28 -22.16
CA LYS A 220 -43.97 68.46 -23.04
C LYS A 220 -45.36 68.21 -22.46
N VAL A 221 -46.33 68.73 -23.20
CA VAL A 221 -47.77 68.58 -23.03
C VAL A 221 -48.17 67.12 -23.25
N SER A 222 -49.05 66.64 -22.38
CA SER A 222 -49.63 65.32 -22.37
C SER A 222 -50.51 65.07 -23.60
N HIS A 223 -50.27 63.96 -24.31
CA HIS A 223 -51.27 63.34 -25.17
C HIS A 223 -51.40 61.87 -24.80
N SER A 224 -52.56 61.53 -24.25
CA SER A 224 -53.02 60.16 -24.02
C SER A 224 -53.39 59.53 -25.36
N PHE A 225 -52.81 58.37 -25.66
CA PHE A 225 -53.36 57.46 -26.67
C PHE A 225 -53.19 56.04 -26.18
N GLY A 226 -54.33 55.35 -26.00
CA GLY A 226 -54.38 53.91 -25.77
C GLY A 226 -54.19 53.12 -27.06
N ILE A 227 -54.49 51.81 -26.99
CA ILE A 227 -54.15 50.72 -27.92
C ILE A 227 -52.77 50.15 -27.55
N GLY A 228 -52.56 48.87 -27.26
CA GLY A 228 -53.37 47.67 -27.43
C GLY A 228 -52.36 46.52 -27.57
N GLU A 229 -52.60 45.43 -26.83
CA GLU A 229 -52.17 44.03 -27.07
C GLU A 229 -50.70 43.69 -27.41
N VAL A 230 -50.11 42.71 -26.71
CA VAL A 230 -49.55 41.46 -27.29
C VAL A 230 -48.97 40.63 -26.12
N VAL A 231 -49.58 39.47 -25.89
CA VAL A 231 -49.08 38.41 -25.01
C VAL A 231 -47.98 37.65 -25.76
N HIS A 232 -46.73 37.72 -25.29
CA HIS A 232 -45.66 36.87 -25.81
C HIS A 232 -45.53 35.60 -24.96
N GLU A 233 -45.92 34.48 -25.56
CA GLU A 233 -45.73 33.12 -25.09
C GLU A 233 -44.25 32.70 -25.27
N TYR A 234 -43.55 32.45 -24.16
CA TYR A 234 -42.16 32.02 -24.18
C TYR A 234 -42.09 30.49 -24.37
N LYS A 235 -41.86 30.04 -25.60
CA LYS A 235 -41.47 28.65 -25.90
C LYS A 235 -40.05 28.39 -25.38
N THR A 236 -39.94 27.60 -24.31
CA THR A 236 -38.71 26.94 -23.87
C THR A 236 -38.31 25.87 -24.88
N SER A 237 -37.42 26.21 -25.82
CA SER A 237 -36.69 25.24 -26.63
C SER A 237 -35.58 24.60 -25.80
N THR A 238 -35.90 23.44 -25.21
CA THR A 238 -34.92 22.54 -24.61
C THR A 238 -34.10 21.91 -25.74
N SER A 239 -32.94 22.50 -26.02
CA SER A 239 -31.95 21.95 -26.94
C SER A 239 -31.28 20.74 -26.29
N CYS A 240 -31.66 19.54 -26.72
CA CYS A 240 -30.98 18.30 -26.39
C CYS A 240 -29.64 18.27 -27.14
N ILE A 241 -28.54 18.45 -26.41
CA ILE A 241 -27.20 18.21 -26.92
C ILE A 241 -27.02 16.68 -27.05
N PRO A 242 -26.70 16.13 -28.23
CA PRO A 242 -26.41 14.71 -28.36
C PRO A 242 -25.11 14.39 -27.62
N MET A 243 -25.21 13.62 -26.53
CA MET A 243 -24.07 12.94 -25.92
C MET A 243 -23.55 11.91 -26.93
N SER A 244 -22.39 12.18 -27.55
CA SER A 244 -21.67 11.17 -28.31
C SER A 244 -21.16 10.10 -27.35
N CYS A 245 -21.72 8.89 -27.47
CA CYS A 245 -21.19 7.69 -26.82
C CYS A 245 -19.79 7.40 -27.36
N VAL A 246 -18.76 7.83 -26.63
CA VAL A 246 -17.37 7.41 -26.87
C VAL A 246 -17.26 5.95 -26.41
N LYS A 247 -17.08 5.07 -27.38
CA LYS A 247 -16.88 3.64 -27.19
C LYS A 247 -15.51 3.43 -26.53
N PRO A 248 -15.41 2.85 -25.31
CA PRO A 248 -14.12 2.58 -24.71
C PRO A 248 -13.43 1.45 -25.50
N GLU A 249 -12.29 1.76 -26.09
CA GLU A 249 -11.39 0.83 -26.73
C GLU A 249 -10.71 0.00 -25.63
N VAL A 250 -11.16 -1.25 -25.49
CA VAL A 250 -10.60 -2.21 -24.54
C VAL A 250 -9.29 -2.72 -25.13
N ALA A 251 -8.17 -2.13 -24.70
CA ALA A 251 -6.85 -2.69 -24.94
C ALA A 251 -6.72 -3.99 -24.14
N ALA A 252 -6.84 -5.13 -24.83
CA ALA A 252 -6.57 -6.44 -24.27
C ALA A 252 -5.06 -6.57 -24.01
N PHE A 253 -4.67 -6.50 -22.74
CA PHE A 253 -3.32 -6.85 -22.30
C PHE A 253 -3.17 -8.38 -22.34
N GLN A 254 -2.48 -8.88 -23.37
CA GLN A 254 -1.98 -10.26 -23.40
C GLN A 254 -0.86 -10.41 -22.35
N TYR A 255 -1.15 -11.13 -21.27
CA TYR A 255 -0.13 -11.64 -20.37
C TYR A 255 0.57 -12.83 -21.05
N ASN A 256 1.79 -12.60 -21.54
CA ASN A 256 2.71 -13.69 -21.89
C ASN A 256 3.24 -14.30 -20.59
N ALA A 257 2.71 -15.47 -20.21
CA ALA A 257 3.33 -16.34 -19.24
C ALA A 257 4.48 -17.07 -19.94
N GLN A 258 5.70 -16.62 -19.71
CA GLN A 258 6.90 -17.30 -20.20
C GLN A 258 7.43 -18.21 -19.09
N ASP A 259 7.23 -19.51 -19.30
CA ASP A 259 7.78 -20.61 -18.51
C ASP A 259 9.28 -20.41 -18.27
N ARG A 260 9.67 -20.51 -16.99
CA ARG A 260 11.04 -20.85 -16.61
C ARG A 260 10.99 -22.21 -15.92
N GLU A 261 11.26 -23.24 -16.71
CA GLU A 261 11.78 -24.50 -16.21
C GLU A 261 13.12 -24.23 -15.50
N ILE A 262 13.18 -24.58 -14.22
CA ILE A 262 14.44 -24.78 -13.51
C ILE A 262 14.54 -26.29 -13.29
N THR A 263 15.32 -26.94 -14.15
CA THR A 263 15.78 -28.31 -13.97
C THR A 263 16.81 -28.36 -12.84
N PHE A 264 16.61 -29.33 -11.94
CA PHE A 264 17.50 -29.66 -10.83
C PHE A 264 18.63 -30.59 -11.26
#